data_AF-E1QZ73-F1
#
_entry.id   AF-E1QZ73-F1
#
_cell.length_a   1.000
_cell.length_b   1.000
_cell.length_c   1.000
_cell.angle_alpha   90.00
_cell.angle_beta   90.00
_cell.angle_gamma   90.00
#
_symmetry.space_group_name_H-M   'P 1'
#
loop_
_entity.id
_entity.type
_entity.pdbx_description
1 polymer ?
#
loop_
_entity_poly.entity_id
_entity_poly.type
_entity_poly.pdbx_seq_one_letter_code
_entity_poly.pdbx_strand_id
1 'polypeptide(L)'
;MATTNDESKTRAIITVLGSDRSGIVAAVTGALADHDANILDISQTILQGIFTMTMLVDLASTNVGFSELQDQLSELSGRLGVQITLQREEVFNFMYRL
;
A
#
# COMPACT_ATOMS: atom_id res chain seq x y z
N MET A 1 -26.65 -12.70 7.93
CA MET A 1 -25.70 -12.63 9.06
C MET A 1 -24.61 -11.68 8.62
N ALA A 2 -24.45 -10.54 9.30
CA ALA A 2 -23.59 -9.44 8.88
C ALA A 2 -22.18 -9.64 9.45
N THR A 3 -21.24 -10.06 8.61
CA THR A 3 -19.80 -10.05 8.86
C THR A 3 -19.17 -9.02 7.94
N THR A 4 -19.15 -7.75 8.34
CA THR A 4 -18.53 -6.67 7.53
C THR A 4 -17.80 -5.63 8.38
N ASN A 5 -17.66 -5.85 9.70
CA ASN A 5 -17.19 -4.79 10.61
C ASN A 5 -15.74 -4.96 11.13
N ASP A 6 -15.01 -5.98 10.67
CA ASP A 6 -13.60 -6.22 11.07
C ASP A 6 -12.61 -6.15 9.90
N GLU A 7 -13.09 -6.33 8.66
CA GLU A 7 -12.24 -6.29 7.46
C GLU A 7 -11.65 -4.90 7.17
N SER A 8 -12.28 -3.80 7.60
CA SER A 8 -11.77 -2.45 7.31
C SER A 8 -10.63 -2.00 8.24
N LYS A 9 -10.46 -2.63 9.41
CA LYS A 9 -9.40 -2.26 10.37
C LYS A 9 -8.02 -2.71 9.92
N THR A 10 -7.97 -3.76 9.11
CA THR A 10 -6.73 -4.38 8.63
C THR A 10 -6.39 -3.95 7.20
N ARG A 11 -7.33 -3.36 6.47
CA ARG A 11 -7.08 -2.88 5.11
C ARG A 11 -6.30 -1.58 5.08
N ALA A 12 -5.39 -1.49 4.12
CA ALA A 12 -4.61 -0.31 3.85
C ALA A 12 -4.47 -0.07 2.35
N ILE A 13 -4.28 1.19 1.99
CA ILE A 13 -3.99 1.65 0.64
C ILE A 13 -2.51 2.04 0.60
N ILE A 14 -1.80 1.50 -0.38
CA ILE A 14 -0.43 1.89 -0.70
C ILE A 14 -0.47 2.68 -2.00
N THR A 15 0.14 3.86 -2.00
CA THR A 15 0.31 4.67 -3.22
C THR A 15 1.80 4.86 -3.48
N VAL A 16 2.21 4.65 -4.71
CA VAL A 16 3.58 4.85 -5.19
C VAL A 16 3.56 5.86 -6.31
N LEU A 17 4.44 6.87 -6.20
CA LEU A 17 4.60 7.95 -7.16
C LEU A 17 6.09 8.11 -7.46
N GLY A 18 6.49 8.05 -8.73
CA GLY A 18 7.90 8.23 -9.08
C GLY A 18 8.16 8.29 -10.57
N SER A 19 9.39 8.61 -10.95
CA SER A 19 9.82 8.47 -12.34
C SER A 19 9.84 6.99 -12.72
N ASP A 20 9.27 6.65 -13.89
CA ASP A 20 9.18 5.26 -14.35
C ASP A 20 10.55 4.58 -14.33
N ARG A 21 10.65 3.50 -13.55
CA ARG A 21 11.85 2.72 -13.36
C ARG A 21 11.47 1.25 -13.21
N SER A 22 12.20 0.40 -13.91
CA SER A 22 12.07 -1.05 -13.75
C SER A 22 12.32 -1.45 -12.31
N GLY A 23 11.45 -2.31 -11.76
CA GLY A 23 11.64 -2.93 -10.45
C GLY A 23 10.84 -2.30 -9.30
N ILE A 24 10.13 -1.19 -9.50
CA ILE A 24 9.27 -0.59 -8.45
C ILE A 24 8.23 -1.60 -7.97
N VAL A 25 7.46 -2.17 -8.91
CA VAL A 25 6.41 -3.15 -8.59
C VAL A 25 7.02 -4.34 -7.84
N ALA A 26 8.08 -4.95 -8.39
CA ALA A 26 8.72 -6.12 -7.79
C ALA A 26 9.24 -5.86 -6.37
N ALA A 27 9.82 -4.69 -6.14
CA ALA A 27 10.36 -4.33 -4.83
C ALA A 27 9.25 -4.08 -3.80
N VAL A 28 8.16 -3.41 -4.19
CA VAL A 28 7.02 -3.15 -3.30
C VAL A 28 6.25 -4.43 -3.01
N THR A 29 5.93 -5.24 -4.02
CA THR A 29 5.24 -6.51 -3.80
C THR A 29 6.11 -7.52 -3.07
N GLY A 30 7.42 -7.49 -3.28
CA GLY A 30 8.39 -8.30 -2.52
C GLY A 30 8.37 -7.95 -1.04
N ALA A 31 8.45 -6.66 -0.70
CA ALA A 31 8.37 -6.22 0.68
C ALA A 31 7.04 -6.63 1.34
N LEU A 32 5.92 -6.54 0.62
CA LEU A 32 4.62 -7.00 1.13
C LEU A 32 4.58 -8.52 1.33
N ALA A 33 5.15 -9.28 0.42
CA ALA A 33 5.22 -10.73 0.51
C ALA A 33 6.09 -11.22 1.67
N ASP A 34 7.21 -10.54 1.96
CA ASP A 34 8.08 -10.84 3.11
C ASP A 34 7.34 -10.71 4.46
N HIS A 35 6.23 -9.96 4.47
CA HIS A 35 5.40 -9.71 5.63
C HIS A 35 4.04 -10.41 5.61
N ASP A 36 3.79 -11.33 4.68
CA ASP A 36 2.50 -12.03 4.52
C ASP A 36 1.31 -11.06 4.32
N ALA A 37 1.57 -9.87 3.77
CA ALA A 37 0.51 -8.93 3.41
C ALA A 37 -0.18 -9.37 2.12
N ASN A 38 -1.51 -9.45 2.15
CA ASN A 38 -2.29 -9.89 1.00
C ASN A 38 -2.67 -8.70 0.11
N ILE A 39 -2.48 -8.83 -1.20
CA ILE A 39 -2.86 -7.79 -2.17
C ILE A 39 -4.27 -8.09 -2.66
N LEU A 40 -5.23 -7.23 -2.32
CA LEU A 40 -6.63 -7.37 -2.72
C LEU A 40 -6.89 -6.78 -4.11
N ASP A 41 -6.27 -5.65 -4.40
CA ASP A 41 -6.38 -4.97 -5.69
C ASP A 41 -5.11 -4.17 -6.00
N ILE A 42 -4.81 -4.02 -7.28
CA ILE A 42 -3.67 -3.25 -7.76
C ILE A 42 -4.04 -2.54 -9.06
N SER A 43 -3.75 -1.25 -9.12
CA SER A 43 -3.90 -0.43 -10.31
C SER A 43 -2.63 0.38 -10.53
N GLN A 44 -2.14 0.40 -11.76
CA GLN A 44 -0.94 1.17 -12.14
C GLN A 44 -1.21 1.93 -13.42
N THR A 45 -0.63 3.12 -13.52
CA THR A 45 -0.70 3.94 -14.73
C THR A 45 0.52 4.84 -14.87
N ILE A 46 0.70 5.38 -16.07
CA ILE A 46 1.70 6.41 -16.34
C ILE A 46 0.97 7.73 -16.54
N LEU A 47 1.08 8.62 -15.55
CA LEU A 47 0.47 9.95 -15.59
C LEU A 47 1.50 10.98 -16.01
N GLN A 48 1.44 11.46 -17.26
CA GLN A 48 2.37 12.46 -17.80
C GLN A 48 3.85 12.08 -17.62
N GLY A 49 4.19 10.80 -17.76
CA GLY A 49 5.55 10.28 -17.58
C GLY A 49 5.93 9.96 -16.13
N ILE A 50 5.01 10.14 -15.18
CA ILE A 50 5.17 9.72 -13.79
C ILE A 50 4.52 8.35 -13.63
N PHE A 51 5.28 7.38 -13.15
CA PHE A 51 4.74 6.10 -12.72
C PHE A 51 3.91 6.29 -11.46
N THR A 52 2.66 5.85 -11.53
CA THR A 52 1.75 5.84 -10.39
C THR A 52 1.19 4.43 -10.20
N MET A 53 1.15 3.99 -8.94
CA MET A 53 0.59 2.69 -8.58
C MET A 53 -0.15 2.83 -7.27
N THR A 54 -1.34 2.24 -7.22
CA THR A 54 -2.18 2.16 -6.03
C THR A 54 -2.50 0.71 -5.77
N MET A 55 -2.38 0.29 -4.51
CA MET A 55 -2.67 -1.07 -4.08
C MET A 55 -3.62 -1.04 -2.88
N LEU A 56 -4.64 -1.88 -2.89
CA LEU A 56 -5.42 -2.21 -1.72
C LEU A 56 -4.82 -3.50 -1.13
N VAL A 57 -4.41 -3.45 0.13
CA VAL A 57 -3.82 -4.58 0.84
C VAL A 57 -4.60 -4.90 2.10
N ASP A 58 -4.63 -6.17 2.46
CA ASP A 58 -5.12 -6.65 3.74
C ASP A 58 -3.94 -7.03 4.63
N LEU A 59 -3.86 -6.38 5.78
CA LEU A 59 -2.80 -6.56 6.77
C LEU A 59 -3.21 -7.49 7.92
N ALA A 60 -4.31 -8.24 7.79
CA ALA A 60 -4.82 -9.11 8.87
C ALA A 60 -3.86 -10.26 9.20
N SER A 61 -3.15 -10.78 8.19
CA SER A 61 -2.22 -11.90 8.33
C SER A 61 -0.77 -11.45 8.48
N THR A 62 -0.52 -10.14 8.57
CA THR A 62 0.83 -9.59 8.55
C THR A 62 1.57 -9.90 9.85
N ASN A 63 2.84 -10.26 9.72
CA ASN A 63 3.70 -10.56 10.87
C ASN A 63 4.28 -9.32 11.57
N VAL A 64 4.09 -8.12 10.99
CA VAL A 64 4.56 -6.83 11.50
C VAL A 64 3.41 -5.85 11.74
N GLY A 65 3.66 -4.87 12.62
CA GLY A 65 2.72 -3.77 12.85
C GLY A 65 2.68 -2.76 11.71
N PHE A 66 1.59 -2.00 11.60
CA PHE A 66 1.44 -0.96 10.57
C PHE A 66 2.59 0.06 10.56
N SER A 67 3.07 0.50 11.73
CA SER A 67 4.18 1.46 11.83
C SER A 67 5.47 0.89 11.28
N GLU A 68 5.75 -0.39 11.55
CA GLU A 68 6.95 -1.07 11.07
C GLU A 68 6.92 -1.25 9.56
N LEU A 69 5.77 -1.66 9.00
CA LEU A 69 5.58 -1.71 7.56
C LEU A 69 5.71 -0.32 6.92
N GLN A 70 5.20 0.72 7.58
CA GLN A 70 5.33 2.09 7.12
C GLN A 70 6.80 2.54 7.07
N ASP A 71 7.58 2.22 8.10
CA ASP A 71 9.01 2.55 8.16
C ASP A 71 9.80 1.82 7.06
N GLN A 72 9.54 0.53 6.84
CA GLN A 72 10.16 -0.23 5.77
C GLN A 72 9.81 0.30 4.37
N LEU A 73 8.54 0.64 4.13
CA LEU A 73 8.12 1.26 2.86
C LEU A 73 8.77 2.64 2.68
N SER A 74 8.99 3.39 3.77
CA SER A 74 9.73 4.65 3.76
C SER A 74 11.20 4.46 3.38
N GLU A 75 11.88 3.45 3.95
CA GLU A 75 13.25 3.10 3.55
C GLU A 75 13.32 2.67 2.07
N LEU A 76 12.34 1.87 1.63
CA LEU A 76 12.23 1.42 0.25
C LEU A 76 12.03 2.61 -0.70
N SER A 77 11.22 3.60 -0.29
CA SER A 77 10.98 4.83 -1.04
C SER A 77 12.29 5.59 -1.31
N GLY A 78 13.15 5.73 -0.30
CA GLY A 78 14.46 6.37 -0.41
C GLY A 78 15.42 5.61 -1.33
N ARG A 79 15.44 4.28 -1.22
CA ARG A 79 16.28 3.40 -2.06
C ARG A 79 15.87 3.44 -3.53
N LEU A 80 14.58 3.44 -3.80
CA LEU A 80 14.02 3.45 -5.16
C LEU A 80 13.93 4.87 -5.73
N GLY A 81 14.08 5.91 -4.92
CA GLY A 81 13.87 7.31 -5.30
C GLY A 81 12.45 7.56 -5.80
N VAL A 82 11.47 6.96 -5.14
CA VAL A 82 10.03 7.16 -5.37
C VAL A 82 9.40 7.59 -4.06
N GLN A 83 8.19 8.12 -4.11
CA GLN A 83 7.38 8.35 -2.93
C GLN A 83 6.46 7.15 -2.73
N ILE A 84 6.47 6.57 -1.53
CA ILE A 84 5.56 5.50 -1.13
C ILE A 84 4.78 5.99 0.09
N THR A 85 3.46 5.86 0.06
CA THR A 85 2.58 6.20 1.18
C THR A 85 1.72 5.01 1.55
N LEU A 86 1.65 4.69 2.84
CA LEU A 86 0.76 3.68 3.40
C LEU A 86 -0.32 4.38 4.24
N GLN A 87 -1.58 4.10 3.99
CA GLN A 87 -2.71 4.69 4.71
C GLN A 87 -3.75 3.61 5.04
N ARG A 88 -4.34 3.66 6.24
CA ARG A 88 -5.46 2.74 6.56
C ARG A 88 -6.68 3.09 5.71
N GLU A 89 -7.38 2.08 5.21
CA GLU A 89 -8.59 2.25 4.39
C GLU A 89 -9.65 3.09 5.13
N GLU A 90 -9.76 2.90 6.45
CA GLU A 90 -10.73 3.62 7.29
C GLU A 90 -10.61 5.15 7.20
N VAL A 91 -9.41 5.69 6.97
CA VAL A 91 -9.18 7.14 6.83
C VAL A 91 -10.03 7.73 5.68
N PHE A 92 -10.22 6.97 4.60
CA PHE A 92 -11.03 7.39 3.47
C PHE A 92 -12.53 7.27 3.75
N ASN A 93 -12.96 6.26 4.49
CA ASN A 93 -14.36 6.11 4.91
C ASN A 93 -14.84 7.29 5.76
N PHE A 94 -13.95 7.95 6.50
CA PHE A 94 -14.27 9.17 7.23
C PHE A 94 -14.39 10.42 6.34
N MET A 95 -13.68 10.49 5.21
CA MET A 95 -13.76 11.63 4.28
C MET A 95 -15.11 11.74 3.56
N TYR A 96 -15.80 10.62 3.30
CA TYR A 96 -17.09 10.60 2.60
C TYR A 96 -18.32 10.74 3.52
N ARG A 97 -18.12 10.99 4.82
CA ARG A 97 -19.20 11.05 5.82
C ARG A 97 -19.57 12.48 6.25
N LEU A 98 -19.30 13.47 5.39
CA LEU A 98 -19.67 14.88 5.56
C LEU A 98 -20.76 15.28 4.56
#